data_AF-A0AAD7CTB2-F1
#
_entry.id   AF-A0AAD7CTB2-F1
#
_cell.length_a   1.000
_cell.length_b   1.000
_cell.length_c   1.000
_cell.angle_alpha   90.00
_cell.angle_beta   90.00
_cell.angle_gamma   90.00
#
_symmetry.space_group_name_H-M   'P 1'
#
loop_
_entity.id
_entity.type
_entity.pdbx_description
1 polymer ?
#
loop_
_entity_poly.entity_id
_entity_poly.type
_entity_poly.pdbx_seq_one_letter_code
_entity_poly.pdbx_strand_id
1 'polypeptide(L)'
;MTTNEPPQEAEHAFIRAVMSPTDARLADVEKEILGLRRRLQQLEDERASLSKYRAQNNAVFSPLRRMPPEILAEIFSWMLPSSREGLDRRKFDTNNSPWVLTHISSRWRAVALSTSALW
;
A
#
# COMPACT_ATOMS: atom_id res chain seq x y z
N MET A 1 -24.12 -54.85 30.90
CA MET A 1 -25.54 -54.62 30.62
C MET A 1 -25.64 -53.28 29.93
N THR A 2 -25.78 -53.32 28.61
CA THR A 2 -25.85 -52.18 27.69
C THR A 2 -27.26 -51.62 27.70
N THR A 3 -27.51 -50.59 28.49
CA THR A 3 -28.77 -49.84 28.41
C THR A 3 -28.65 -48.83 27.26
N ASN A 4 -29.04 -49.29 26.08
CA ASN A 4 -29.37 -48.49 24.91
C ASN A 4 -30.89 -48.26 24.90
N GLU A 5 -31.43 -47.75 26.02
CA GLU A 5 -32.83 -47.34 26.08
C GLU A 5 -32.94 -45.90 25.58
N PRO A 6 -33.85 -45.61 24.64
CA PRO A 6 -34.08 -44.24 24.20
C PRO A 6 -34.52 -43.38 25.40
N PRO A 7 -33.97 -42.16 25.57
CA PRO A 7 -34.35 -41.28 26.68
C PRO A 7 -35.86 -41.09 26.73
N GLN A 8 -36.43 -41.03 27.93
CA GLN A 8 -37.86 -40.81 28.07
C GLN A 8 -38.25 -39.45 27.47
N GLU A 9 -39.47 -39.34 26.94
CA GLU A 9 -39.97 -38.13 26.25
C GLU A 9 -39.84 -36.85 27.08
N ALA A 10 -39.91 -36.99 28.42
CA ALA A 10 -39.66 -35.93 29.39
C ALA A 10 -38.19 -35.47 29.46
N GLU A 11 -37.22 -36.39 29.33
CA GLU A 11 -35.78 -36.05 29.25
C GLU A 11 -35.46 -35.32 27.94
N HIS A 12 -36.08 -35.73 26.83
CA HIS A 12 -35.95 -35.03 25.55
C HIS A 12 -36.52 -33.60 25.58
N ALA A 13 -37.63 -33.38 26.29
CA ALA A 13 -38.22 -32.06 26.46
C ALA A 13 -37.34 -31.18 27.35
N PHE A 14 -36.81 -31.73 28.43
CA PHE A 14 -35.90 -31.04 29.35
C PHE A 14 -34.61 -30.61 28.65
N ILE A 15 -33.96 -31.52 27.90
CA ILE A 15 -32.72 -31.21 27.16
C ILE A 15 -32.99 -30.12 26.11
N ARG A 16 -34.10 -30.18 25.37
CA ARG A 16 -34.48 -29.12 24.43
C ARG A 16 -34.73 -27.77 25.11
N ALA A 17 -35.40 -27.78 26.26
CA ALA A 17 -35.67 -26.56 27.02
C ALA A 17 -34.38 -25.90 27.55
N VAL A 18 -33.37 -26.70 27.91
CA VAL A 18 -32.06 -26.20 28.35
C VAL A 18 -31.18 -25.75 27.18
N MET A 19 -31.27 -26.42 26.03
CA MET A 19 -30.51 -26.06 24.83
C MET A 19 -31.03 -24.79 24.14
N SER A 20 -32.34 -24.57 24.11
CA SER A 20 -32.94 -23.42 23.41
C SER A 20 -32.38 -22.04 23.82
N PRO A 21 -32.19 -21.72 25.12
CA PRO A 21 -31.54 -20.47 25.54
C PRO A 21 -30.06 -20.38 25.12
N THR A 22 -29.37 -21.52 25.11
CA THR A 22 -27.97 -21.60 24.69
C THR A 22 -27.84 -21.34 23.19
N ASP A 23 -28.72 -21.93 22.38
CA ASP A 23 -28.78 -21.72 20.94
C ASP A 23 -29.12 -20.27 20.58
N ALA A 24 -30.06 -19.66 21.31
CA ALA A 24 -30.38 -18.24 21.15
C ALA A 24 -29.18 -17.35 21.47
N ARG A 25 -28.44 -17.65 22.55
CA ARG A 25 -27.24 -16.90 22.90
C ARG A 25 -26.11 -17.08 21.89
N LEU A 26 -25.94 -18.29 21.34
CA LEU A 26 -24.99 -18.54 20.26
C LEU A 26 -25.32 -17.71 19.02
N ALA A 27 -26.60 -17.67 18.60
CA ALA A 27 -27.03 -16.87 17.46
C ALA A 27 -26.77 -15.37 17.67
N ASP A 28 -26.99 -14.85 18.88
CA ASP A 28 -26.68 -13.47 19.22
C ASP A 28 -25.18 -13.17 19.14
N VAL A 29 -24.34 -14.05 19.67
CA VAL A 29 -22.88 -13.91 19.63
C VAL A 29 -22.37 -13.99 18.20
N GLU A 30 -22.89 -14.91 17.37
CA GLU A 30 -22.53 -14.98 15.95
C GLU A 30 -22.91 -13.71 15.20
N LYS A 31 -24.09 -13.14 15.48
CA LYS A 31 -24.54 -11.88 14.91
C LYS A 31 -23.61 -10.73 15.30
N GLU A 32 -23.17 -10.69 16.56
CA GLU A 32 -22.21 -9.69 17.04
C GLU A 32 -20.84 -9.84 16.38
N ILE A 33 -20.32 -11.07 16.26
CA ILE A 33 -19.08 -11.37 15.53
C ILE A 33 -19.18 -10.90 14.08
N LEU A 34 -20.28 -11.20 13.39
CA LEU A 34 -20.50 -10.78 12.01
C LEU A 34 -20.58 -9.25 11.87
N GLY A 35 -21.13 -8.56 12.87
CA GLY A 35 -21.17 -7.10 12.93
C GLY A 35 -19.76 -6.51 13.08
N LEU A 36 -19.00 -7.01 14.05
CA LEU A 36 -17.63 -6.55 14.31
C LEU A 36 -16.68 -6.82 13.15
N ARG A 37 -16.78 -8.00 12.50
CA ARG A 37 -16.00 -8.30 11.29
C ARG A 37 -16.30 -7.33 10.15
N ARG A 38 -17.57 -6.99 9.93
CA ARG A 38 -17.94 -5.97 8.93
C ARG A 38 -17.35 -4.60 9.27
N ARG A 39 -17.39 -4.21 10.54
CA ARG A 39 -16.80 -2.93 10.98
C ARG A 39 -15.29 -2.92 10.81
N LEU A 40 -14.61 -4.02 11.12
CA LEU A 40 -13.18 -4.16 10.92
C LEU A 40 -12.82 -4.00 9.44
N GLN A 41 -13.53 -4.70 8.54
CA GLN A 41 -13.29 -4.59 7.10
C GLN A 41 -13.42 -3.14 6.60
N GLN A 42 -14.47 -2.43 7.02
CA GLN A 42 -14.64 -1.01 6.67
C GLN A 42 -13.47 -0.14 7.10
N LEU A 43 -12.97 -0.35 8.33
CA LEU A 43 -11.83 0.39 8.86
C LEU A 43 -10.51 0.03 8.14
N GLU A 44 -10.35 -1.23 7.72
CA GLU A 44 -9.19 -1.66 6.93
C GLU A 44 -9.19 -1.02 5.54
N ASP A 45 -10.35 -0.96 4.88
CA ASP A 45 -10.52 -0.31 3.59
C ASP A 45 -10.25 1.20 3.70
N GLU A 46 -10.77 1.84 4.75
CA GLU A 46 -10.50 3.25 5.06
C GLU A 46 -9.00 3.48 5.30
N ARG A 47 -8.36 2.66 6.14
CA ARG A 47 -6.91 2.71 6.38
C ARG A 47 -6.10 2.56 5.10
N ALA A 48 -6.49 1.63 4.22
CA ALA A 48 -5.81 1.42 2.95
C ALA A 48 -5.94 2.66 2.04
N SER A 49 -7.13 3.24 1.96
CA SER A 49 -7.38 4.46 1.18
C SER A 49 -6.56 5.65 1.69
N LEU A 50 -6.54 5.87 3.00
CA LEU A 50 -5.79 6.95 3.65
C LEU A 50 -4.28 6.73 3.51
N SER A 51 -3.80 5.49 3.61
CA SER A 51 -2.39 5.18 3.42
C SER A 51 -1.94 5.45 1.99
N LYS A 52 -2.76 5.09 1.00
CA LYS A 52 -2.52 5.41 -0.41
C LYS A 52 -2.49 6.92 -0.64
N TYR A 53 -3.46 7.66 -0.10
CA TYR A 53 -3.51 9.11 -0.18
C TYR A 53 -2.26 9.76 0.47
N ARG A 54 -1.86 9.29 1.65
CA ARG A 54 -0.64 9.75 2.33
C ARG A 54 0.62 9.47 1.50
N ALA A 55 0.76 8.30 0.91
CA ALA A 55 1.90 7.96 0.07
C ALA A 55 1.97 8.84 -1.19
N GLN A 56 0.83 9.10 -1.84
CA GLN A 56 0.72 9.99 -2.98
C GLN A 56 1.09 11.44 -2.61
N ASN A 57 0.61 11.94 -1.47
CA ASN A 57 0.93 13.28 -1.01
C ASN A 57 2.39 13.41 -0.53
N ASN A 58 2.95 12.41 0.16
CA ASN A 58 4.37 12.41 0.50
C ASN A 58 5.26 12.40 -0.75
N ALA A 59 4.84 11.75 -1.83
CA ALA A 59 5.52 11.83 -3.11
C ALA A 59 5.49 13.26 -3.69
N VAL A 60 4.44 14.05 -3.40
CA VAL A 60 4.31 15.48 -3.78
C VAL A 60 5.12 16.40 -2.85
N PHE A 61 5.23 16.07 -1.56
CA PHE A 61 6.02 16.82 -0.58
C PHE A 61 7.51 16.50 -0.58
N SER A 62 7.98 15.57 -1.41
CA SER A 62 9.41 15.45 -1.69
C SER A 62 9.91 16.79 -2.27
N PRO A 63 10.86 17.49 -1.63
CA PRO A 63 11.38 18.79 -2.08
C PRO A 63 11.76 18.82 -3.57
N LEU A 64 12.16 17.66 -4.09
CA LEU A 64 12.52 17.40 -5.49
C LEU A 64 11.42 17.75 -6.51
N ARG A 65 10.13 17.71 -6.16
CA ARG A 65 9.05 18.09 -7.10
C ARG A 65 8.71 19.58 -7.08
N ARG A 66 9.05 20.28 -5.99
CA ARG A 66 8.81 21.73 -5.82
C ARG A 66 10.02 22.59 -6.25
N MET A 67 11.19 21.98 -6.46
CA MET A 67 12.35 22.70 -6.97
C MET A 67 12.09 23.22 -8.38
N PRO A 68 12.41 24.50 -8.68
CA PRO A 68 12.38 25.02 -10.03
C PRO A 68 13.18 24.15 -11.00
N PRO A 69 12.76 24.03 -12.27
CA PRO A 69 13.49 23.24 -13.25
C PRO A 69 14.95 23.68 -13.40
N GLU A 70 15.27 24.96 -13.17
CA GLU A 70 16.61 25.54 -13.22
C GLU A 70 17.52 24.96 -12.12
N ILE A 71 17.01 24.89 -10.89
CA ILE A 71 17.74 24.30 -9.75
C ILE A 71 17.96 22.80 -9.98
N LEU A 72 16.97 22.13 -10.56
CA LEU A 72 17.10 20.71 -10.89
C LEU A 72 18.13 20.49 -12.01
N ALA A 73 18.17 21.36 -13.02
CA ALA A 73 19.18 21.34 -14.07
C ALA A 73 20.59 21.61 -13.53
N GLU A 74 20.73 22.56 -12.59
CA GLU A 74 22.00 22.82 -11.91
C GLU A 74 22.50 21.58 -11.16
N ILE A 75 21.64 20.93 -10.37
CA ILE A 75 21.96 19.65 -9.71
C ILE A 75 22.41 18.59 -10.73
N PHE A 76 21.76 18.53 -11.90
CA PHE A 76 22.13 17.59 -12.97
C PHE A 76 23.54 17.85 -13.50
N SER A 77 23.93 19.13 -13.65
CA SER A 77 25.28 19.50 -14.06
C SER A 77 26.35 19.05 -13.06
N TRP A 78 26.06 19.07 -11.76
CA TRP A 78 26.97 18.56 -10.72
C TRP A 78 27.14 17.04 -10.75
N MET A 79 26.24 16.29 -11.40
CA MET A 79 26.33 14.83 -11.54
C MET A 79 27.13 14.38 -12.78
N LEU A 80 27.59 15.31 -13.61
CA LEU A 80 28.41 15.02 -14.78
C LEU A 80 29.91 14.98 -14.43
N PRO A 81 30.72 14.22 -15.18
CA PRO A 81 32.18 14.26 -15.05
C PRO A 81 32.73 15.68 -15.29
N SER A 82 33.70 16.10 -14.49
CA SER A 82 34.36 17.40 -14.67
C SER A 82 35.31 17.45 -15.87
N SER A 83 35.70 16.29 -16.41
CA SER A 83 36.58 16.18 -17.58
C SER A 83 35.81 15.88 -18.87
N ARG A 84 36.26 16.46 -19.98
CA ARG A 84 35.68 16.25 -21.31
C ARG A 84 35.72 14.78 -21.74
N GLU A 85 36.84 14.10 -21.45
CA GLU A 85 37.01 12.66 -21.71
C GLU A 85 36.01 11.81 -20.92
N GLY A 86 35.72 12.19 -19.68
CA GLY A 86 34.71 11.54 -18.85
C GLY A 86 33.30 11.72 -19.42
N LEU A 87 32.99 12.91 -19.93
CA LEU A 87 31.72 13.19 -20.60
C LEU A 87 31.55 12.33 -21.85
N ASP A 88 32.53 12.35 -22.76
CA ASP A 88 32.47 11.61 -24.02
C ASP A 88 32.34 10.09 -23.80
N ARG A 89 32.99 9.55 -22.75
CA ARG A 89 32.84 8.15 -22.36
C ARG A 89 31.43 7.80 -21.88
N ARG A 90 30.75 8.73 -21.20
CA ARG A 90 29.40 8.51 -20.65
C ARG A 90 28.27 8.85 -21.61
N LYS A 91 28.54 9.57 -22.71
CA LYS A 91 27.53 9.92 -23.73
C LYS A 91 26.78 8.71 -24.28
N PHE A 92 27.43 7.55 -24.38
CA PHE A 92 26.82 6.32 -24.89
C PHE A 92 26.52 5.28 -23.79
N ASP A 93 26.80 5.62 -22.52
CA ASP A 93 26.54 4.74 -21.39
C ASP A 93 25.19 5.08 -20.76
N THR A 94 24.19 4.26 -21.10
CA THR A 94 22.82 4.43 -20.63
C THR A 94 22.64 4.19 -19.12
N ASN A 95 23.63 3.57 -18.46
CA ASN A 95 23.62 3.38 -17.02
C ASN A 95 24.15 4.60 -16.24
N ASN A 96 24.66 5.63 -16.94
CA ASN A 96 25.27 6.80 -16.33
C ASN A 96 24.50 8.10 -16.65
N SER A 97 24.81 9.17 -15.92
CA SER A 97 24.31 10.52 -16.24
C SER A 97 24.83 10.95 -17.62
N PRO A 98 24.00 11.58 -18.48
CA PRO A 98 22.66 12.10 -18.20
C PRO A 98 21.51 11.08 -18.35
N TRP A 99 21.74 9.92 -18.96
CA TRP A 99 20.69 8.95 -19.31
C TRP A 99 19.89 8.44 -18.10
N VAL A 100 20.57 8.10 -17.00
CA VAL A 100 19.91 7.62 -15.78
C VAL A 100 18.89 8.61 -15.22
N LEU A 101 19.12 9.92 -15.42
CA LEU A 101 18.22 10.99 -14.97
C LEU A 101 16.87 10.94 -15.68
N THR A 102 16.84 10.47 -16.93
CA THR A 102 15.64 10.33 -17.74
C THR A 102 14.75 9.15 -17.30
N HIS A 103 15.26 8.25 -16.46
CA HIS A 103 14.54 7.06 -15.99
C HIS A 103 13.93 7.22 -14.59
N ILE A 104 14.25 8.29 -13.85
CA ILE A 104 13.80 8.49 -12.46
C ILE A 104 12.33 8.90 -12.35
N SER A 105 11.91 9.92 -13.11
CA SER A 105 10.52 10.40 -13.12
C SER A 105 10.20 11.16 -14.41
N SER A 106 8.90 11.36 -14.68
CA SER A 106 8.46 12.17 -15.83
C SER A 106 8.99 13.61 -15.77
N ARG A 107 9.03 14.22 -14.58
CA ARG A 107 9.57 15.57 -14.36
C ARG A 107 11.09 15.62 -14.61
N TRP A 108 11.84 14.67 -14.05
CA TRP A 108 13.29 14.61 -14.24
C TRP A 108 13.63 14.38 -15.72
N ARG A 109 12.89 13.52 -16.40
CA ARG A 109 13.01 13.33 -17.84
C ARG A 109 12.77 14.62 -18.61
N ALA A 110 11.69 15.34 -18.31
CA ALA A 110 11.38 16.59 -18.98
C ALA A 110 12.51 17.62 -18.82
N VAL A 111 13.03 17.79 -17.59
CA VAL A 111 14.13 18.74 -17.32
C VAL A 111 15.45 18.29 -17.94
N ALA A 112 15.80 17.01 -17.86
CA ALA A 112 17.04 16.48 -18.44
C ALA A 112 17.06 16.61 -19.97
N LEU A 113 15.93 16.33 -20.64
CA LEU A 113 15.81 16.47 -22.09
C LEU A 113 15.73 17.95 -22.54
N SER A 114 15.20 18.85 -21.71
CA SER A 114 15.16 20.28 -22.01
C SER A 114 16.48 21.02 -21.72
N THR A 115 17.41 20.39 -20.99
CA THR A 115 18.68 21.02 -20.61
C THR A 115 19.78 20.60 -21.58
N SER A 116 20.05 21.43 -22.59
CA SER A 116 21.05 21.15 -23.63
C SER A 116 22.47 20.97 -23.08
N ALA A 117 22.82 21.61 -21.96
CA ALA A 117 24.13 21.53 -21.34
C ALA A 117 24.48 20.13 -20.78
N LEU A 118 23.52 19.20 -20.73
CA LEU A 118 23.73 17.84 -20.24
C LEU A 118 24.20 16.84 -21.32
N TRP A 119 24.09 17.20 -22.60
CA TRP A 119 24.33 16.34 -23.76
C TRP A 119 25.56 16.78 -24.54
#